data_AF-A0A942MMC3-F1
#
_entry.id   AF-A0A942MMC3-F1
#
_cell.length_a   1.000
_cell.length_b   1.000
_cell.length_c   1.000
_cell.angle_alpha   90.00
_cell.angle_beta   90.00
_cell.angle_gamma   90.00
#
_symmetry.space_group_name_H-M   'P 1'
#
loop_
_entity.id
_entity.type
_entity.pdbx_description
1 polymer ?
#
loop_
_entity_poly.entity_id
_entity_poly.type
_entity_poly.pdbx_seq_one_letter_code
_entity_poly.pdbx_strand_id
1 'polypeptide(L)'
;MFVCILCCWSFAKGQERFSSSTFPAIDSLHKMRRFSFGMERLFTTYHWNVFGNFDVTGEHYTFGMREDFHSTLIRSKRHLVKDEQSLVSFLRYAVTTNYQPQLLVSSFLVSDNQTLGITNASSNGVYAGVWSKPAPFFTFEPMVGYRYEVQKEHRDKGVSYRLVLNAPRNDVEGFISTLDAQFQRDNLTPRV
;
A
#
# COMPACT_ATOMS: atom_id res chain seq x y z
N MET A 1 -8.86 -29.91 -15.66
CA MET A 1 -10.08 -29.25 -15.14
C MET A 1 -10.11 -29.47 -13.63
N PHE A 2 -9.62 -28.51 -12.85
CA PHE A 2 -9.74 -28.49 -11.38
C PHE A 2 -10.08 -27.06 -10.99
N VAL A 3 -11.31 -26.87 -10.52
CA VAL A 3 -11.85 -25.61 -10.03
C VAL A 3 -11.69 -25.63 -8.51
N CYS A 4 -10.70 -24.90 -8.00
CA CYS A 4 -10.59 -24.65 -6.55
C CYS A 4 -11.41 -23.39 -6.22
N ILE A 5 -12.63 -23.60 -5.75
CA ILE A 5 -13.44 -22.59 -5.08
C ILE A 5 -12.98 -22.55 -3.63
N LEU A 6 -12.16 -21.54 -3.28
CA LEU A 6 -11.88 -21.20 -1.90
C LEU A 6 -12.78 -20.02 -1.52
N CYS A 7 -13.87 -20.33 -0.83
CA CYS A 7 -14.74 -19.37 -0.18
C CYS A 7 -13.93 -18.56 0.85
N CYS A 8 -13.70 -17.28 0.56
CA CYS A 8 -13.24 -16.33 1.57
C CYS A 8 -14.47 -15.69 2.23
N TRP A 9 -14.73 -16.06 3.48
CA TRP A 9 -15.61 -15.31 4.36
C TRP A 9 -14.92 -13.99 4.72
N SER A 10 -15.40 -12.87 4.19
CA SER A 10 -14.91 -11.55 4.58
C SER A 10 -15.86 -10.93 5.61
N PHE A 11 -15.46 -10.95 6.87
CA PHE A 11 -15.98 -10.01 7.87
C PHE A 11 -15.55 -8.60 7.46
N ALA A 12 -16.52 -7.69 7.35
CA ALA A 12 -16.28 -6.28 7.08
C ALA A 12 -15.59 -5.60 8.28
N LYS A 13 -14.26 -5.73 8.37
CA LYS A 13 -13.40 -4.78 9.06
C LYS A 13 -12.75 -3.93 7.98
N GLY A 14 -12.67 -2.61 8.21
CA GLY A 14 -12.18 -1.62 7.25
C GLY A 14 -10.89 -2.08 6.58
N GLN A 15 -11.04 -2.67 5.40
CA GLN A 15 -9.95 -3.25 4.65
C GLN A 15 -9.31 -2.06 3.93
N GLU A 16 -8.09 -1.69 4.35
CA GLU A 16 -7.25 -0.81 3.56
C GLU A 16 -7.25 -1.39 2.14
N ARG A 17 -7.80 -0.65 1.17
CA ARG A 17 -7.54 -0.95 -0.24
C ARG A 17 -6.09 -0.57 -0.47
N PHE A 18 -5.18 -1.47 -0.06
CA PHE A 18 -3.82 -1.45 -0.53
C PHE A 18 -3.90 -1.68 -2.03
N SER A 19 -3.88 -0.60 -2.81
CA SER A 19 -3.43 -0.65 -4.19
C SER A 19 -2.12 -1.42 -4.16
N SER A 20 -2.08 -2.54 -4.87
CA SER A 20 -0.94 -3.46 -4.90
C SER A 20 0.34 -2.63 -4.95
N SER A 21 1.15 -2.70 -3.89
CA SER A 21 2.46 -2.09 -3.86
C SER A 21 3.41 -2.94 -4.72
N THR A 22 2.99 -3.23 -5.95
CA THR A 22 3.83 -3.79 -6.98
C THR A 22 4.76 -2.65 -7.37
N PHE A 23 5.89 -2.59 -6.68
CA PHE A 23 7.02 -1.83 -7.18
C PHE A 23 7.54 -2.62 -8.38
N PRO A 24 7.54 -2.04 -9.59
CA PRO A 24 8.03 -2.76 -10.75
C PRO A 24 9.47 -3.22 -10.49
N ALA A 25 9.79 -4.43 -10.94
CA ALA A 25 11.19 -4.86 -10.99
C ALA A 25 11.97 -3.81 -11.81
N ILE A 26 12.91 -3.15 -11.16
CA ILE A 26 13.64 -2.01 -11.73
C ILE A 26 14.67 -2.59 -12.70
N ASP A 27 14.40 -2.45 -14.00
CA ASP A 27 15.45 -2.46 -15.01
C ASP A 27 16.23 -1.14 -14.90
N SER A 28 17.55 -1.27 -14.96
CA SER A 28 18.52 -0.20 -14.81
C SER A 28 18.17 1.00 -15.70
N LEU A 29 18.10 2.20 -15.10
CA LEU A 29 18.02 3.50 -15.78
C LEU A 29 16.63 4.04 -16.18
N HIS A 30 15.61 3.92 -15.31
CA HIS A 30 14.42 4.78 -15.37
C HIS A 30 14.06 5.41 -14.02
N LYS A 31 14.36 6.70 -13.90
CA LYS A 31 13.90 7.56 -12.80
C LYS A 31 12.43 7.88 -13.00
N MET A 32 11.54 7.08 -12.43
CA MET A 32 10.11 7.28 -12.58
C MET A 32 9.62 8.37 -11.61
N ARG A 33 9.30 9.54 -12.18
CA ARG A 33 8.61 10.62 -11.48
C ARG A 33 7.26 10.81 -12.14
N ARG A 34 6.19 10.47 -11.44
CA ARG A 34 4.83 10.68 -11.92
C ARG A 34 4.08 11.50 -10.88
N PHE A 35 3.51 12.61 -11.32
CA PHE A 35 2.57 13.38 -10.54
C PHE A 35 1.33 13.55 -11.40
N SER A 36 0.17 13.23 -10.86
CA SER A 36 -1.11 13.44 -11.53
C SER A 36 -2.10 14.09 -10.57
N PHE A 37 -2.83 15.05 -11.10
CA PHE A 37 -3.87 15.78 -10.40
C PHE A 37 -5.15 15.67 -11.21
N GLY A 38 -6.23 15.23 -10.57
CA GLY A 38 -7.55 15.12 -11.15
C GLY A 38 -8.56 15.87 -10.29
N MET A 39 -9.44 16.63 -10.94
CA MET A 39 -10.56 17.30 -10.29
C MET A 39 -11.83 16.98 -11.05
N GLU A 40 -12.83 16.47 -10.34
CA GLU A 40 -14.12 16.11 -10.92
C GLU A 40 -15.25 16.71 -10.10
N ARG A 41 -16.34 17.06 -10.77
CA ARG A 41 -17.56 17.56 -10.13
C ARG A 41 -18.74 16.72 -10.59
N LEU A 42 -19.45 16.15 -9.63
CA LEU A 42 -20.68 15.40 -9.84
C LEU A 42 -21.82 16.02 -9.02
N PHE A 43 -22.71 16.76 -9.68
CA PHE A 43 -23.78 17.55 -9.05
C PHE A 43 -23.28 18.54 -7.99
N THR A 44 -23.51 18.22 -6.71
CA THR A 44 -23.11 18.99 -5.52
C THR A 44 -21.83 18.47 -4.88
N THR A 45 -21.24 17.41 -5.42
CA THR A 45 -20.04 16.75 -4.90
C THR A 45 -18.82 17.08 -5.76
N TYR A 46 -17.71 17.41 -5.11
CA TYR A 46 -16.43 17.67 -5.75
C TYR A 46 -15.42 16.61 -5.29
N HIS A 47 -14.70 16.03 -6.23
CA HIS A 47 -13.64 15.05 -5.99
C HIS A 47 -12.30 15.62 -6.41
N TRP A 48 -11.30 15.43 -5.57
CA TRP A 48 -9.93 15.87 -5.79
C TRP A 48 -9.03 14.66 -5.60
N ASN A 49 -8.28 14.32 -6.64
CA ASN A 49 -7.40 13.16 -6.67
C ASN A 49 -5.98 13.65 -6.94
N VAL A 50 -5.07 13.42 -6.00
CA VAL A 50 -3.64 13.69 -6.16
C VAL A 50 -2.92 12.36 -6.06
N PHE A 51 -2.11 12.05 -7.06
CA PHE A 51 -1.24 10.91 -7.05
C PHE A 51 0.19 11.36 -7.32
N GLY A 52 1.11 10.94 -6.46
CA GLY A 52 2.54 11.17 -6.58
C GLY A 52 3.29 9.85 -6.49
N ASN A 53 4.23 9.63 -7.40
CA ASN A 53 5.16 8.51 -7.35
C ASN A 53 6.56 9.00 -7.70
N PHE A 54 7.50 8.76 -6.80
CA PHE A 54 8.87 9.21 -6.88
C PHE A 54 9.80 8.06 -6.56
N ASP A 55 10.57 7.62 -7.55
CA ASP A 55 11.58 6.58 -7.38
C ASP A 55 12.97 7.10 -7.77
N VAL A 56 13.96 6.82 -6.92
CA VAL A 56 15.38 7.15 -7.13
C VAL A 56 16.22 5.91 -6.83
N THR A 57 16.94 5.47 -7.85
CA THR A 57 17.90 4.37 -7.75
C THR A 57 19.31 4.95 -7.90
N GLY A 58 20.12 4.83 -6.84
CA GLY A 58 21.56 5.02 -6.87
C GLY A 58 22.30 3.70 -7.05
N GLU A 59 23.62 3.73 -6.91
CA GLU A 59 24.47 2.54 -7.06
C GLU A 59 24.20 1.48 -5.98
N HIS A 60 24.06 1.92 -4.72
CA HIS A 60 23.87 1.03 -3.57
C HIS A 60 22.52 1.19 -2.86
N TYR A 61 21.69 2.13 -3.27
CA TYR A 61 20.43 2.41 -2.59
C TYR A 61 19.31 2.62 -3.60
N THR A 62 18.12 2.16 -3.25
CA THR A 62 16.88 2.51 -3.96
C THR A 62 15.92 3.11 -2.96
N PHE A 63 15.46 4.32 -3.23
CA PHE A 63 14.42 4.98 -2.47
C PHE A 63 13.19 5.14 -3.35
N GLY A 64 12.03 4.82 -2.81
CA GLY A 64 10.77 5.08 -3.48
C GLY A 64 9.72 5.63 -2.53
N MET A 65 8.84 6.47 -3.04
CA MET A 65 7.74 7.08 -2.32
C MET A 65 6.53 7.18 -3.23
N ARG A 66 5.38 6.74 -2.73
CA ARG A 66 4.09 6.80 -3.40
C ARG A 66 3.06 7.43 -2.46
N GLU A 67 2.36 8.42 -2.96
CA GLU A 67 1.29 9.11 -2.26
C GLU A 67 0.01 9.12 -3.11
N ASP A 68 -1.09 8.70 -2.50
CA ASP A 68 -2.43 8.71 -3.05
C ASP A 68 -3.31 9.53 -2.10
N PHE A 69 -3.83 10.66 -2.55
CA PHE A 69 -4.73 11.53 -1.79
C PHE A 69 -6.06 11.71 -2.54
N HIS A 70 -7.16 11.43 -1.86
CA HIS A 70 -8.51 11.53 -2.38
C HIS A 70 -9.38 12.35 -1.41
N SER A 71 -9.83 13.52 -1.85
CA SER A 71 -10.75 14.38 -1.10
C SER A 71 -12.11 14.47 -1.78
N THR A 72 -13.16 14.40 -0.98
CA THR A 72 -14.56 14.54 -1.39
C THR A 72 -15.23 15.63 -0.59
N LEU A 73 -15.69 16.67 -1.27
CA LEU A 73 -16.44 17.77 -0.70
C LEU A 73 -17.90 17.69 -1.18
N ILE A 74 -18.84 17.55 -0.25
CA ILE A 74 -20.28 17.55 -0.56
C ILE A 74 -20.87 18.89 -0.12
N ARG A 75 -21.33 19.68 -1.09
CA ARG A 75 -22.03 20.94 -0.83
C ARG A 75 -23.43 20.65 -0.31
N SER A 76 -23.60 20.70 1.01
CA SER A 76 -24.90 20.58 1.69
C SER A 76 -25.07 21.69 2.73
N LYS A 77 -26.22 21.74 3.43
CA LYS A 77 -26.43 22.69 4.54
C LYS A 77 -25.41 22.53 5.67
N ARG A 78 -24.82 21.34 5.80
CA ARG A 78 -23.65 21.06 6.64
C ARG A 78 -22.47 20.86 5.68
N HIS A 79 -21.37 21.58 5.86
CA HIS A 79 -20.18 21.41 5.00
C HIS A 79 -19.58 20.03 5.32
N LEU A 80 -19.72 19.07 4.40
CA LEU A 80 -19.24 17.70 4.58
C LEU A 80 -17.96 17.51 3.76
N VAL A 81 -16.89 17.12 4.42
CA VAL A 81 -15.56 16.87 3.83
C VAL A 81 -15.13 15.48 4.24
N LYS A 82 -14.61 14.72 3.28
CA LYS A 82 -13.97 13.42 3.51
C LYS A 82 -12.63 13.39 2.78
N ASP A 83 -11.56 13.20 3.52
CA ASP A 83 -10.20 13.11 3.02
C ASP A 83 -9.62 11.72 3.32
N GLU A 84 -9.01 11.11 2.32
CA GLU A 84 -8.26 9.86 2.41
C GLU A 84 -6.85 10.11 1.89
N GLN A 85 -5.84 9.67 2.64
CA GLN A 85 -4.44 9.80 2.28
C GLN A 85 -3.74 8.46 2.53
N SER A 86 -3.01 7.98 1.54
CA SER A 86 -2.16 6.79 1.63
C SER A 86 -0.76 7.16 1.18
N LEU A 87 0.23 6.94 2.04
CA LEU A 87 1.64 7.16 1.77
C LEU A 87 2.39 5.84 2.01
N VAL A 88 3.16 5.41 1.02
CA VAL A 88 4.10 4.30 1.16
C VAL A 88 5.46 4.78 0.71
N SER A 89 6.47 4.63 1.56
CA SER A 89 7.86 4.85 1.20
C SER A 89 8.71 3.64 1.55
N PHE A 90 9.78 3.45 0.80
CA PHE A 90 10.72 2.38 1.03
C PHE A 90 12.15 2.81 0.74
N LEU A 91 13.08 2.17 1.43
CA LEU A 91 14.51 2.28 1.21
C LEU A 91 15.09 0.87 1.13
N ARG A 92 15.77 0.56 0.03
CA ARG A 92 16.50 -0.69 -0.17
C ARG A 92 17.99 -0.40 -0.25
N TYR A 93 18.80 -1.28 0.30
CA TYR A 93 20.25 -1.24 0.18
C TYR A 93 20.75 -2.45 -0.62
N ALA A 94 21.51 -2.23 -1.67
CA ALA A 94 22.00 -3.27 -2.57
C ALA A 94 23.26 -3.92 -1.98
N VAL A 95 23.08 -4.95 -1.16
CA VAL A 95 24.17 -5.82 -0.67
C VAL A 95 24.58 -6.81 -1.76
N THR A 96 23.60 -7.37 -2.47
CA THR A 96 23.80 -8.28 -3.61
C THR A 96 22.69 -8.04 -4.62
N THR A 97 22.86 -8.52 -5.85
CA THR A 97 21.82 -8.45 -6.89
C THR A 97 20.53 -9.16 -6.50
N ASN A 98 20.61 -10.22 -5.69
CA ASN A 98 19.47 -11.07 -5.34
C ASN A 98 18.88 -10.80 -3.95
N TYR A 99 19.58 -10.05 -3.09
CA TYR A 99 19.17 -9.79 -1.71
C TYR A 99 19.46 -8.34 -1.33
N GLN A 100 18.43 -7.64 -0.91
CA GLN A 100 18.51 -6.24 -0.54
C GLN A 100 17.75 -6.02 0.76
N PRO A 101 18.42 -5.71 1.88
CA PRO A 101 17.75 -5.23 3.07
C PRO A 101 16.85 -4.03 2.73
N GLN A 102 15.64 -4.04 3.26
CA GLN A 102 14.62 -3.04 2.97
C GLN A 102 14.02 -2.49 4.26
N LEU A 103 13.79 -1.19 4.28
CA LEU A 103 12.89 -0.50 5.20
C LEU A 103 11.65 -0.03 4.43
N LEU A 104 10.48 -0.16 5.03
CA LEU A 104 9.21 0.29 4.47
C LEU A 104 8.43 1.06 5.53
N VAL A 105 7.97 2.25 5.18
CA VAL A 105 7.06 3.07 5.98
C VAL A 105 5.74 3.15 5.24
N SER A 106 4.64 2.82 5.90
CA SER A 106 3.30 3.03 5.36
C SER A 106 2.50 3.91 6.31
N SER A 107 1.74 4.85 5.75
CA SER A 107 0.80 5.69 6.48
C SER A 107 -0.51 5.74 5.72
N PHE A 108 -1.61 5.59 6.42
CA PHE A 108 -2.96 5.71 5.91
C PHE A 108 -3.75 6.58 6.87
N LEU A 109 -4.46 7.57 6.35
CA LEU A 109 -5.26 8.51 7.11
C LEU A 109 -6.61 8.69 6.43
N VAL A 110 -7.67 8.61 7.22
CA VAL A 110 -9.03 8.94 6.81
C VAL A 110 -9.60 9.94 7.80
N SER A 111 -10.05 11.08 7.28
CA SER A 111 -10.74 12.12 8.01
C SER A 111 -12.09 12.33 7.36
N ASP A 112 -13.17 12.14 8.10
CA ASP A 112 -14.53 12.29 7.61
C ASP A 112 -15.40 13.02 8.64
N ASN A 113 -15.97 14.14 8.21
CA ASN A 113 -16.92 14.91 9.02
C ASN A 113 -18.38 14.57 8.68
N GLN A 114 -18.61 13.53 7.88
CA GLN A 114 -19.94 12.94 7.67
C GLN A 114 -20.34 12.21 8.94
N THR A 115 -21.50 12.57 9.49
CA THR A 115 -21.98 12.15 10.83
C THR A 115 -22.31 10.65 10.93
N LEU A 116 -21.92 9.83 9.94
CA LEU A 116 -22.30 8.43 9.77
C LEU A 116 -21.04 7.52 9.74
N GLY A 117 -20.52 7.20 10.93
CA GLY A 117 -19.89 5.90 11.19
C GLY A 117 -18.36 5.84 11.36
N ILE A 118 -17.57 6.55 10.56
CA ILE A 118 -16.09 6.53 10.62
C ILE A 118 -15.59 7.97 10.57
N THR A 119 -15.35 8.60 11.72
CA THR A 119 -14.97 10.02 11.78
C THR A 119 -13.50 10.26 11.51
N ASN A 120 -12.60 9.57 12.21
CA ASN A 120 -11.17 9.70 12.01
C ASN A 120 -10.50 8.34 12.25
N ALA A 121 -9.69 7.90 11.29
CA ALA A 121 -8.88 6.71 11.40
C ALA A 121 -7.49 6.95 10.82
N SER A 122 -6.45 6.43 11.48
CA SER A 122 -5.10 6.41 10.94
C SER A 122 -4.43 5.07 11.20
N SER A 123 -3.51 4.71 10.33
CA SER A 123 -2.76 3.47 10.39
C SER A 123 -1.35 3.75 9.88
N ASN A 124 -0.36 3.54 10.73
CA ASN A 124 1.03 3.86 10.47
C ASN A 124 1.87 2.63 10.77
N GLY A 125 2.72 2.23 9.84
CA GLY A 125 3.57 1.05 10.00
C GLY A 125 5.00 1.35 9.57
N VAL A 126 5.95 0.81 10.32
CA VAL A 126 7.37 0.78 9.94
C VAL A 126 7.82 -0.66 9.95
N TYR A 127 8.41 -1.09 8.84
CA TYR A 127 8.79 -2.46 8.59
C TYR A 127 10.24 -2.52 8.16
N ALA A 128 10.92 -3.58 8.57
CA ALA A 128 12.23 -3.96 8.09
C ALA A 128 12.16 -5.39 7.54
N GLY A 129 12.91 -5.66 6.50
CA GLY A 129 12.90 -6.97 5.86
C GLY A 129 13.95 -7.11 4.80
N VAL A 130 13.76 -8.11 3.95
CA VAL A 130 14.65 -8.39 2.84
C VAL A 130 13.82 -8.45 1.57
N TRP A 131 14.16 -7.62 0.60
CA TRP A 131 13.74 -7.83 -0.77
C TRP A 131 14.65 -8.88 -1.40
N SER A 132 14.07 -9.92 -1.99
CA SER A 132 14.84 -10.94 -2.67
C SER A 132 14.29 -11.29 -4.04
N LYS A 133 15.19 -11.62 -4.95
CA LYS A 133 14.90 -12.02 -6.33
C LYS A 133 15.63 -13.33 -6.62
N PRO A 134 15.12 -14.48 -6.13
CA PRO A 134 15.78 -15.77 -6.32
C PRO A 134 15.72 -16.25 -7.77
N ALA A 135 14.76 -15.76 -8.56
CA ALA A 135 14.66 -16.00 -10.00
C ALA A 135 14.35 -14.68 -10.73
N PRO A 136 14.71 -14.53 -12.03
CA PRO A 136 14.46 -13.30 -12.80
C PRO A 136 13.00 -12.83 -12.80
N PHE A 137 12.09 -13.79 -12.63
CA PHE A 137 10.66 -13.65 -12.77
C PHE A 137 9.90 -13.73 -11.44
N PHE A 138 10.58 -13.72 -10.30
CA PHE A 138 9.94 -13.89 -9.01
C PHE A 138 10.65 -13.06 -7.93
N THR A 139 9.88 -12.30 -7.16
CA THR A 139 10.35 -11.56 -5.99
C THR A 139 9.61 -12.00 -4.74
N PHE A 140 10.34 -11.93 -3.63
CA PHE A 140 9.90 -12.35 -2.30
C PHE A 140 10.36 -11.31 -1.29
N GLU A 141 9.40 -10.74 -0.54
CA GLU A 141 9.63 -9.65 0.41
C GLU A 141 9.02 -9.97 1.79
N PRO A 142 9.71 -10.77 2.62
CA PRO A 142 9.37 -10.95 4.02
C PRO A 142 9.78 -9.71 4.81
N MET A 143 8.86 -9.23 5.63
CA MET A 143 9.03 -8.04 6.46
C MET A 143 8.41 -8.27 7.83
N VAL A 144 9.07 -7.72 8.85
CA VAL A 144 8.55 -7.61 10.21
C VAL A 144 8.61 -6.14 10.62
N GLY A 145 7.60 -5.69 11.33
CA GLY A 145 7.46 -4.28 11.64
C GLY A 145 6.64 -4.02 12.88
N TYR A 146 6.47 -2.74 13.15
CA TYR A 146 5.59 -2.23 14.18
C TYR A 146 4.54 -1.35 13.53
N ARG A 147 3.27 -1.55 13.92
CA ARG A 147 2.14 -0.80 13.38
C ARG A 147 1.38 -0.15 14.52
N TYR A 148 0.87 1.05 14.25
CA TYR A 148 0.12 1.91 15.14
C TYR A 148 -1.14 2.38 14.41
N GLU A 149 -2.29 2.02 14.94
CA GLU A 149 -3.60 2.35 14.44
C GLU A 149 -4.35 3.22 15.45
N VAL A 150 -5.08 4.20 14.94
CA VAL A 150 -6.02 5.01 15.70
C VAL A 150 -7.34 4.90 14.99
N GLN A 151 -8.38 4.45 15.68
CA GLN A 151 -9.73 4.49 15.14
C GLN A 151 -10.67 4.99 16.23
N LYS A 152 -11.31 6.14 15.99
CA LYS A 152 -12.12 6.85 16.99
C LYS A 152 -11.27 7.13 18.24
N GLU A 153 -11.59 6.53 19.38
CA GLU A 153 -10.88 6.69 20.67
C GLU A 153 -9.90 5.55 20.98
N HIS A 154 -9.85 4.51 20.15
CA HIS A 154 -9.00 3.34 20.39
C HIS A 154 -7.64 3.51 19.69
N ARG A 155 -6.58 3.09 20.37
CA ARG A 155 -5.18 3.22 19.92
C ARG A 155 -4.49 1.88 19.98
N ASP A 156 -4.37 1.24 18.84
CA ASP A 156 -3.87 -0.11 18.68
C ASP A 156 -2.44 -0.08 18.18
N LYS A 157 -1.56 -0.86 18.81
CA LYS A 157 -0.17 -0.95 18.44
C LYS A 157 0.36 -2.35 18.65
N GLY A 158 1.30 -2.75 17.82
CA GLY A 158 1.90 -4.06 17.96
C GLY A 158 2.77 -4.47 16.78
N VAL A 159 3.27 -5.70 16.88
CA VAL A 159 4.11 -6.29 15.85
C VAL A 159 3.24 -6.68 14.66
N SER A 160 3.74 -6.42 13.46
CA SER A 160 3.13 -6.83 12.20
C SER A 160 4.13 -7.63 11.37
N TYR A 161 3.62 -8.65 10.70
CA TYR A 161 4.37 -9.46 9.76
C TYR A 161 3.74 -9.28 8.38
N ARG A 162 4.58 -9.02 7.38
CA ARG A 162 4.15 -8.84 6.00
C ARG A 162 4.98 -9.73 5.08
N LEU A 163 4.33 -10.31 4.11
CA LEU A 163 4.94 -11.09 3.05
C LEU A 163 4.37 -10.62 1.72
N VAL A 164 5.25 -10.24 0.79
CA VAL A 164 4.86 -9.92 -0.58
C VAL A 164 5.54 -10.88 -1.54
N LEU A 165 4.76 -11.39 -2.48
CA LEU A 165 5.18 -12.24 -3.58
C LEU A 165 4.78 -11.54 -4.87
N ASN A 166 5.72 -11.39 -5.78
CA ASN A 166 5.42 -10.89 -7.11
C ASN A 166 6.11 -11.73 -8.17
N ALA A 167 5.36 -12.16 -9.19
CA ALA A 167 5.91 -12.68 -10.42
C ALA A 167 5.37 -11.81 -11.56
N PRO A 168 6.20 -10.92 -12.14
CA PRO A 168 5.77 -10.11 -13.27
C PRO A 168 5.43 -11.00 -14.48
N ARG A 169 4.92 -10.38 -15.53
CA ARG A 169 4.44 -11.05 -16.75
C ARG A 169 5.45 -12.09 -17.27
N ASN A 170 5.08 -13.36 -17.20
CA ASN A 170 5.87 -14.48 -17.73
C ASN A 170 5.08 -15.26 -18.77
N ASP A 171 5.76 -15.62 -19.85
CA ASP A 171 5.23 -16.54 -20.85
C ASP A 171 5.62 -17.97 -20.47
N VAL A 172 4.63 -18.77 -20.11
CA VAL A 172 4.79 -20.20 -19.83
C VAL A 172 3.98 -20.95 -20.88
N GLU A 173 4.67 -21.54 -21.86
CA GLU A 173 4.05 -22.34 -22.93
C GLU A 173 2.94 -21.61 -23.71
N GLY A 174 3.11 -20.30 -23.93
CA GLY A 174 2.13 -19.44 -24.63
C GLY A 174 1.09 -18.81 -23.70
N PHE A 175 1.11 -19.13 -22.39
CA PHE A 175 0.25 -18.48 -21.41
C PHE A 175 0.98 -17.33 -20.72
N ILE A 176 0.37 -16.15 -20.79
CA ILE A 176 0.82 -14.98 -20.04
C ILE A 176 0.31 -15.09 -18.61
N SER A 177 1.21 -15.30 -17.67
CA SER A 177 0.91 -15.40 -16.24
C SER A 177 1.52 -14.23 -15.46
N THR A 178 0.79 -13.77 -14.45
CA THR A 178 1.23 -12.76 -13.49
C THR A 178 0.79 -13.20 -12.10
N LEU A 179 1.65 -13.05 -11.10
CA LEU A 179 1.33 -13.30 -9.69
C LEU A 179 1.57 -12.01 -8.91
N ASP A 180 0.56 -11.59 -8.15
CA ASP A 180 0.70 -10.59 -7.11
C ASP A 180 -0.03 -11.11 -5.88
N ALA A 181 0.72 -11.42 -4.82
CA ALA A 181 0.16 -11.95 -3.59
C ALA A 181 0.78 -11.26 -2.39
N GLN A 182 -0.07 -10.80 -1.48
CA GLN A 182 0.31 -10.13 -0.26
C GLN A 182 -0.38 -10.81 0.91
N PHE A 183 0.39 -11.12 1.94
CA PHE A 183 -0.09 -11.59 3.23
C PHE A 183 0.38 -10.64 4.32
N GLN A 184 -0.52 -10.24 5.21
CA GLN A 184 -0.19 -9.41 6.35
C GLN A 184 -0.91 -9.95 7.59
N ARG A 185 -0.19 -10.04 8.69
CA ARG A 185 -0.72 -10.46 9.99
C ARG A 185 -0.31 -9.44 11.04
N ASP A 186 -1.30 -8.74 11.57
CA ASP A 186 -1.11 -7.71 12.58
C ASP A 186 -1.49 -8.23 13.97
N ASN A 187 -0.53 -8.25 14.89
CA ASN A 187 -0.75 -8.55 16.30
C ASN A 187 -0.86 -7.24 17.07
N LEU A 188 -1.91 -6.46 16.78
CA LEU A 188 -2.17 -5.16 17.41
C LEU A 188 -2.95 -5.30 18.71
N THR A 189 -2.68 -4.36 19.61
CA THR A 189 -3.22 -4.25 20.96
C THR A 189 -3.51 -2.79 21.29
N PRO A 190 -4.70 -2.48 21.84
CA PRO A 190 -5.02 -2.89 23.18
C PRO A 190 -6.27 -3.74 23.08
N ARG A 191 -6.12 -5.05 23.16
CA ARG A 191 -7.32 -5.86 23.16
C ARG A 191 -7.83 -5.82 24.59
N VAL A 192 -8.75 -4.87 24.79
CA VAL A 192 -9.46 -4.40 26.00
C VAL A 192 -8.66 -3.43 26.87
#